data_AF-A0A6P1I4I9-F1
#
_entry.id   AF-A0A6P1I4I9-F1
#
_cell.length_a   1.000
_cell.length_b   1.000
_cell.length_c   1.000
_cell.angle_alpha   90.00
_cell.angle_beta   90.00
_cell.angle_gamma   90.00
#
_symmetry.space_group_name_H-M   'P 1'
#
loop_
_entity.id
_entity.type
_entity.pdbx_description
1 polymer ?
#
loop_
_entity_poly.entity_id
_entity_poly.type
_entity_poly.pdbx_seq_one_letter_code
_entity_poly.pdbx_strand_id
1 'polypeptide(L)'
;MQDWVRNDLTGDRAVPRHLVRSMVPFIPVFAAFLLFPGPLWLRGSMILLGLLLALFYAVSYMAQNRARRLERHGLPPDLENPKKASQHEAEKAAYERLHGPAHLGHVELRRSGNELA
;
A
#
# COMPACT_ATOMS: atom_id res chain seq x y z
N MET A 1 5.98 18.88 18.49
CA MET A 1 4.55 19.18 18.13
C MET A 1 4.05 18.37 16.93
N GLN A 2 4.93 17.74 16.14
CA GLN A 2 4.59 16.89 14.98
C GLN A 2 4.44 15.39 15.34
N ASP A 3 4.80 15.02 16.57
CA ASP A 3 4.95 13.63 17.00
C ASP A 3 3.63 12.85 17.00
N TRP A 4 2.52 13.53 17.29
CA TRP A 4 1.17 12.94 17.21
C TRP A 4 0.76 12.65 15.76
N VAL A 5 1.13 13.51 14.80
CA VAL A 5 0.87 13.32 13.36
C VAL A 5 1.68 12.14 12.85
N ARG A 6 2.96 12.07 13.24
CA ARG A 6 3.85 10.97 12.91
C ARG A 6 3.26 9.65 13.42
N ASN A 7 2.91 9.57 14.70
CA ASN A 7 2.35 8.35 15.29
C ASN A 7 0.97 7.96 14.69
N ASP A 8 0.14 8.93 14.30
CA ASP A 8 -1.15 8.65 13.63
C ASP A 8 -0.97 8.13 12.19
N LEU A 9 -0.01 8.68 11.44
CA LEU A 9 0.23 8.31 10.04
C LEU A 9 1.08 7.05 9.86
N THR A 10 1.97 6.76 10.80
CA THR A 10 2.86 5.59 10.74
C THR A 10 2.48 4.48 11.70
N GLY A 11 1.54 4.69 12.64
CA GLY A 11 1.19 3.70 13.65
C GLY A 11 0.60 2.39 13.09
N ASP A 12 0.66 1.31 13.89
CA ASP A 12 0.24 -0.05 13.49
C ASP A 12 -1.25 -0.14 13.10
N ARG A 13 -2.09 0.80 13.56
CA ARG A 13 -3.52 0.91 13.21
C ARG A 13 -3.83 1.99 12.16
N ALA A 14 -2.82 2.58 11.51
CA ALA A 14 -3.02 3.62 10.50
C ALA A 14 -3.83 3.09 9.30
N VAL A 15 -3.57 1.85 8.87
CA VAL A 15 -4.27 1.21 7.74
C VAL A 15 -5.77 1.02 8.01
N PRO A 16 -6.22 0.31 9.07
CA PRO A 16 -7.64 0.13 9.33
C PRO A 16 -8.36 1.46 9.58
N ARG A 17 -7.73 2.42 10.28
CA ARG A 17 -8.30 3.76 10.49
C ARG A 17 -8.45 4.52 9.17
N HIS A 18 -7.49 4.41 8.26
CA HIS A 18 -7.57 5.01 6.93
C HIS A 18 -8.73 4.40 6.14
N LEU A 19 -8.82 3.07 6.07
CA LEU A 19 -9.89 2.39 5.34
C LEU A 19 -11.28 2.79 5.85
N VAL A 20 -11.50 2.73 7.18
CA VAL A 20 -12.78 3.13 7.78
C VAL A 20 -13.11 4.58 7.45
N ARG A 21 -12.14 5.50 7.60
CA ARG A 21 -12.35 6.93 7.33
C ARG A 21 -12.62 7.21 5.85
N SER A 22 -11.96 6.47 4.96
CA SER A 22 -12.17 6.56 3.52
C SER A 22 -13.56 6.09 3.09
N MET A 23 -14.23 5.25 3.89
CA MET A 23 -15.62 4.81 3.61
C MET A 23 -16.68 5.81 4.04
N VAL A 24 -16.38 6.72 4.99
CA VAL A 24 -17.36 7.68 5.53
C VAL A 24 -18.05 8.53 4.44
N PRO A 25 -17.34 9.07 3.44
CA PRO A 25 -17.98 9.83 2.36
C PRO A 25 -18.91 9.00 1.46
N PHE A 26 -18.77 7.67 1.43
CA PHE A 26 -19.57 6.78 0.58
C PHE A 26 -20.88 6.33 1.25
N ILE A 27 -21.06 6.58 2.55
CA ILE A 27 -22.30 6.28 3.29
C ILE A 27 -23.56 6.77 2.55
N PRO A 28 -23.68 8.04 2.10
CA PRO A 28 -24.85 8.50 1.37
C PRO A 28 -25.08 7.75 0.04
N VAL A 29 -24.01 7.34 -0.65
CA VAL A 29 -24.10 6.57 -1.91
C VAL A 29 -24.65 5.17 -1.62
N PHE A 30 -24.14 4.49 -0.60
CA PHE A 30 -24.66 3.18 -0.21
C PHE A 30 -26.10 3.26 0.32
N ALA A 31 -26.44 4.31 1.05
CA ALA A 31 -27.82 4.57 1.47
C ALA A 31 -28.76 4.74 0.26
N ALA A 32 -28.33 5.46 -0.79
CA ALA A 32 -29.10 5.60 -2.01
C ALA A 32 -29.35 4.24 -2.70
N PHE A 33 -28.36 3.34 -2.72
CA PHE A 33 -28.56 1.98 -3.27
C PHE A 33 -29.56 1.16 -2.46
N LEU A 34 -29.65 1.38 -1.14
CA LEU A 34 -30.67 0.73 -0.31
C LEU A 34 -32.09 1.23 -0.61
N LEU A 35 -32.25 2.46 -1.09
CA LEU A 35 -33.55 3.02 -1.49
C LEU A 35 -34.02 2.53 -2.86
N PHE A 36 -33.15 1.88 -3.63
CA PHE A 36 -33.47 1.44 -4.98
C PHE A 36 -34.59 0.37 -4.98
N PRO A 37 -35.64 0.50 -5.80
CA PRO A 37 -36.68 -0.51 -5.89
C PRO A 37 -36.12 -1.78 -6.54
N GLY A 38 -36.06 -2.87 -5.77
CA GLY A 38 -35.57 -4.15 -6.26
C GLY A 38 -35.27 -5.16 -5.15
N PRO A 39 -34.88 -6.40 -5.52
CA PRO A 39 -34.52 -7.45 -4.57
C PRO A 39 -33.33 -7.06 -3.69
N LEU A 40 -33.28 -7.55 -2.46
CA LEU A 40 -32.19 -7.25 -1.51
C LEU A 40 -30.81 -7.70 -2.03
N TRP A 41 -30.75 -8.82 -2.74
CA TRP A 41 -29.48 -9.32 -3.30
C TRP A 41 -28.92 -8.36 -4.36
N LEU A 42 -29.77 -7.74 -5.17
CA LEU A 42 -29.34 -6.78 -6.19
C LEU A 42 -28.77 -5.51 -5.55
N ARG A 43 -29.46 -4.97 -4.54
CA ARG A 43 -28.96 -3.83 -3.74
C ARG A 43 -27.63 -4.18 -3.08
N GLY A 44 -27.53 -5.40 -2.52
CA GLY A 44 -26.31 -5.94 -1.94
C GLY A 44 -25.15 -6.00 -2.94
N SER A 45 -25.40 -6.46 -4.17
CA SER A 45 -24.38 -6.51 -5.23
C SER A 45 -23.88 -5.12 -5.64
N MET A 46 -24.77 -4.12 -5.73
CA MET A 46 -24.38 -2.73 -6.04
C MET A 46 -23.50 -2.12 -4.94
N ILE A 47 -23.89 -2.32 -3.68
CA ILE A 47 -23.11 -1.87 -2.52
C ILE A 47 -21.76 -2.60 -2.50
N LEU A 48 -21.75 -3.92 -2.70
CA LEU A 48 -20.52 -4.71 -2.72
C LEU A 48 -19.57 -4.25 -3.82
N LEU A 49 -20.06 -4.04 -5.03
CA LEU A 49 -19.26 -3.54 -6.15
C LEU A 49 -18.68 -2.16 -5.84
N GLY A 50 -19.50 -1.24 -5.32
CA GLY A 50 -19.05 0.10 -4.92
C GLY A 50 -18.03 0.05 -3.78
N LEU A 51 -18.23 -0.83 -2.80
CA LEU A 51 -17.32 -1.03 -1.68
C LEU A 51 -15.97 -1.57 -2.14
N LEU A 52 -15.95 -2.59 -3.00
CA LEU A 52 -14.71 -3.14 -3.56
C LEU A 52 -13.92 -2.08 -4.32
N LEU A 53 -14.60 -1.28 -5.15
CA LEU A 53 -13.96 -0.21 -5.89
C LEU A 53 -13.41 0.88 -4.95
N ALA A 54 -14.22 1.33 -3.98
CA ALA A 54 -13.79 2.33 -3.01
C ALA A 54 -12.59 1.86 -2.18
N LEU A 55 -12.58 0.59 -1.75
CA LEU A 55 -11.45 -0.02 -1.04
C LEU A 55 -10.21 -0.12 -1.93
N PHE A 56 -10.36 -0.54 -3.18
CA PHE A 56 -9.25 -0.60 -4.13
C PHE A 56 -8.58 0.77 -4.30
N TYR A 57 -9.35 1.83 -4.48
CA TYR A 57 -8.82 3.19 -4.56
C TYR A 57 -8.24 3.66 -3.22
N ALA A 58 -8.88 3.36 -2.10
CA ALA A 58 -8.38 3.73 -0.77
C ALA A 58 -7.00 3.12 -0.48
N VAL A 59 -6.77 1.86 -0.88
CA VAL A 59 -5.47 1.19 -0.75
C VAL A 59 -4.48 1.74 -1.76
N SER A 60 -4.86 1.82 -3.04
CA SER A 60 -3.97 2.25 -4.13
C SER A 60 -3.41 3.65 -3.92
N TYR A 61 -4.22 4.57 -3.38
CA TYR A 61 -3.83 5.96 -3.15
C TYR A 61 -3.32 6.22 -1.72
N MET A 62 -3.24 5.20 -0.86
CA MET A 62 -2.90 5.36 0.55
C MET A 62 -1.51 5.98 0.73
N ALA A 63 -0.52 5.50 -0.02
CA ALA A 63 0.86 5.97 0.06
C ALA A 63 0.98 7.43 -0.42
N GLN A 64 0.37 7.77 -1.55
CA GLN A 64 0.37 9.13 -2.10
C GLN A 64 -0.40 10.10 -1.19
N ASN A 65 -1.51 9.66 -0.60
CA ASN A 65 -2.26 10.47 0.38
C ASN A 65 -1.47 10.70 1.66
N ARG A 66 -0.74 9.68 2.13
CA ARG A 66 0.14 9.79 3.30
C ARG A 66 1.27 10.77 3.03
N ALA A 67 2.00 10.60 1.93
CA ALA A 67 3.10 11.48 1.52
C ALA A 67 2.65 12.95 1.43
N ARG A 68 1.54 13.23 0.72
CA ARG A 68 0.98 14.58 0.62
C ARG A 68 0.59 15.17 1.98
N ARG A 69 0.07 14.35 2.91
CA ARG A 69 -0.24 14.83 4.27
C ARG A 69 1.02 15.14 5.07
N LEU A 70 2.07 14.32 4.94
CA LEU A 70 3.36 14.56 5.58
C LEU A 70 3.99 15.87 5.07
N GLU A 71 4.01 16.07 3.76
CA GLU A 71 4.51 17.30 3.12
C GLU A 71 3.76 18.55 3.62
N ARG A 72 2.42 18.49 3.68
CA ARG A 72 1.59 19.59 4.20
C ARG A 72 1.90 19.95 5.66
N HIS A 73 2.47 19.01 6.41
CA HIS A 73 2.89 19.22 7.79
C HIS A 73 4.41 19.46 7.91
N GLY A 74 5.15 19.59 6.81
CA GLY A 74 6.60 19.83 6.85
C GLY A 74 7.43 18.61 7.28
N LEU A 75 6.86 17.41 7.16
CA LEU A 75 7.55 16.14 7.40
C LEU A 75 8.03 15.54 6.08
N PRO A 76 9.07 14.68 6.10
CA PRO A 76 9.53 13.98 4.92
C PRO A 76 8.41 13.11 4.30
N PRO A 77 8.18 13.16 2.97
CA PRO A 77 7.12 12.39 2.31
C PRO A 77 7.33 10.88 2.36
N ASP A 78 8.59 10.45 2.48
CA ASP A 78 9.07 9.08 2.59
C ASP A 78 9.08 8.57 4.05
N LEU A 79 8.58 9.36 5.01
CA LEU A 79 8.58 8.97 6.41
C LEU A 79 7.72 7.73 6.65
N GLU A 80 8.38 6.61 6.90
CA GLU A 80 7.75 5.32 7.20
C GLU A 80 7.82 4.96 8.68
N ASN A 81 7.04 3.94 9.08
CA ASN A 81 7.14 3.35 10.40
C ASN A 81 8.49 2.62 10.51
N PRO A 82 9.32 2.92 11.53
CA PRO A 82 10.61 2.26 11.70
C PRO A 82 10.51 0.73 11.79
N LYS A 83 9.41 0.18 12.33
CA LYS A 83 9.17 -1.27 12.35
C LYS A 83 8.90 -1.85 10.97
N LYS A 84 8.17 -1.13 10.10
CA LYS A 84 7.93 -1.57 8.72
C LYS A 84 9.18 -1.47 7.87
N ALA A 85 9.94 -0.39 8.04
CA ALA A 85 11.25 -0.23 7.39
C ALA A 85 12.18 -1.40 7.74
N SER A 86 12.32 -1.73 9.03
CA SER A 86 13.17 -2.86 9.46
C SER A 86 12.70 -4.22 8.93
N GLN A 87 11.38 -4.43 8.82
CA GLN A 87 10.83 -5.67 8.23
C GLN A 87 11.13 -5.76 6.74
N HIS A 88 10.98 -4.65 6.01
CA HIS A 88 11.26 -4.60 4.58
C HIS A 88 12.76 -4.80 4.29
N GLU A 89 13.64 -4.21 5.10
CA GLU A 89 15.08 -4.46 5.03
C GLU A 89 15.42 -5.93 5.32
N ALA A 90 14.79 -6.54 6.33
CA ALA A 90 15.00 -7.95 6.65
C ALA A 90 14.51 -8.88 5.52
N GLU A 91 13.38 -8.57 4.89
CA GLU A 91 12.83 -9.31 3.75
C GLU A 91 13.73 -9.18 2.52
N LYS A 92 14.21 -7.96 2.23
CA LYS A 92 15.14 -7.70 1.14
C LYS A 92 16.47 -8.43 1.36
N ALA A 93 17.02 -8.39 2.57
CA ALA A 93 18.21 -9.14 2.94
C ALA A 93 18.01 -10.66 2.84
N ALA A 94 16.82 -11.18 3.17
CA ALA A 94 16.49 -12.59 3.00
C ALA A 94 16.40 -12.97 1.51
N TYR A 95 15.81 -12.11 0.68
CA TYR A 95 15.76 -12.29 -0.77
C TYR A 95 17.16 -12.29 -1.39
N GLU A 96 18.01 -11.33 -1.02
CA GLU A 96 19.41 -11.25 -1.47
C GLU A 96 20.25 -12.45 -1.01
N ARG A 97 19.94 -13.08 0.14
CA ARG A 97 20.61 -14.33 0.54
C ARG A 97 20.20 -15.53 -0.32
N LEU A 98 18.94 -15.58 -0.73
CA LEU A 98 18.38 -16.69 -1.52
C LEU A 98 18.65 -16.55 -3.03
N HIS A 99 18.68 -15.31 -3.54
CA HIS A 99 18.75 -14.97 -4.97
C HIS A 99 19.91 -14.03 -5.32
N GLY A 100 20.80 -13.74 -4.35
CA GLY A 100 22.05 -13.03 -4.56
C GLY A 100 22.98 -13.74 -5.55
N PRO A 101 24.10 -13.12 -5.92
CA PRO A 101 24.74 -13.21 -7.24
C PRO A 101 25.43 -14.54 -7.62
N ALA A 102 24.91 -15.69 -7.17
CA ALA A 102 25.28 -16.99 -7.73
C ALA A 102 24.88 -17.15 -9.21
N HIS A 103 23.92 -16.36 -9.72
CA HIS A 103 23.49 -16.42 -11.12
C HIS A 103 24.36 -15.58 -12.09
N LEU A 104 25.24 -14.71 -11.59
CA LEU A 104 26.12 -13.88 -12.44
C LEU A 104 27.48 -14.54 -12.72
N GLY A 105 27.91 -15.51 -11.91
CA GLY A 105 29.18 -16.22 -12.10
C GLY A 105 29.27 -17.08 -13.37
N HIS A 106 28.13 -17.49 -13.94
CA HIS A 106 28.11 -18.26 -15.19
C HIS A 106 28.18 -17.38 -16.46
N VAL A 107 27.89 -16.08 -16.37
CA VAL A 107 27.90 -15.17 -17.53
C VAL A 107 29.31 -14.61 -17.80
N GLU A 108 30.10 -14.36 -16.76
CA GLU A 108 31.48 -13.86 -16.90
C GLU A 108 32.45 -14.91 -17.43
N LEU A 109 32.29 -16.19 -17.06
CA LEU A 109 33.15 -17.28 -17.54
C LEU A 109 33.00 -17.53 -19.05
N ARG A 110 31.83 -17.25 -19.64
CA ARG A 110 31.59 -17.40 -21.08
C ARG A 110 32.20 -16.26 -21.90
N ARG A 111 32.36 -15.07 -21.30
CA ARG A 111 32.95 -13.90 -21.97
C ARG A 111 34.48 -14.02 -22.04
N SER A 112 35.13 -14.45 -20.96
CA SER A 112 36.58 -14.67 -20.94
C SER A 112 37.05 -15.78 -21.87
N GLY A 113 36.25 -16.84 -22.10
CA GLY A 113 36.60 -17.92 -23.01
C GLY A 113 36.51 -17.56 -24.50
N ASN A 114 35.80 -16.48 -24.85
CA ASN A 114 35.58 -16.06 -26.24
C ASN A 114 36.55 -14.97 -26.71
N GLU A 115 37.37 -14.44 -25.80
CA GLU A 115 38.44 -13.47 -26.12
C GLU A 115 39.83 -14.13 -26.23
N LEU A 116 39.92 -15.44 -25.99
CA LEU A 116 41.16 -16.23 -26.07
C LEU A 116 41.17 -17.27 -27.20
N ALA A 117 40.19 -17.20 -28.12
CA ALA A 117 40.08 -18.03 -29.33
C ALA A 117 40.13 -17.15 -30.58
#